data_AF-A0A6V7Y5T0-F1
#
_entry.id   AF-A0A6V7Y5T0-F1
#
_cell.length_a   1.000
_cell.length_b   1.000
_cell.length_c   1.000
_cell.angle_alpha   90.00
_cell.angle_beta   90.00
_cell.angle_gamma   90.00
#
_symmetry.space_group_name_H-M   'P 1'
#
loop_
_entity.id
_entity.type
_entity.pdbx_description
1 polymer ?
#
loop_
_entity_poly.entity_id
_entity_poly.type
_entity_poly.pdbx_seq_one_letter_code
_entity_poly.pdbx_strand_id
1 'polypeptide(L)'
;MYFLPSEVQLDILKCLNFKQLLNIQQTNRFYENFINKYEEELARKEFDKLEVISSFNYNIIKYKFLTPTPELYDFQLSEQLEEKVKKIYYL
;
A
#
# COMPACT_ATOMS: atom_id res chain seq x y z
N MET A 1 -8.88 10.06 -18.92
CA MET A 1 -9.52 10.77 -17.78
C MET A 1 -9.43 12.31 -17.88
N TYR A 2 -9.00 12.89 -19.00
CA TYR A 2 -8.69 14.33 -19.12
C TYR A 2 -9.82 15.31 -18.74
N PHE A 3 -11.08 14.87 -18.80
CA PHE A 3 -12.24 15.71 -18.48
C PHE A 3 -12.74 15.54 -17.05
N LEU A 4 -12.09 14.70 -16.23
CA LEU A 4 -12.49 14.47 -14.84
C LEU A 4 -11.81 15.49 -13.92
N PRO A 5 -12.44 15.86 -12.79
CA PRO A 5 -11.77 16.62 -11.74
C PRO A 5 -10.52 15.90 -11.22
N SER A 6 -9.54 16.67 -10.76
CA SER A 6 -8.24 16.15 -10.29
C SER A 6 -8.40 15.11 -9.18
N GLU A 7 -9.35 15.32 -8.28
CA GLU A 7 -9.65 14.45 -7.14
C GLU A 7 -10.14 13.08 -7.63
N VAL A 8 -11.08 13.08 -8.57
CA VAL A 8 -11.61 11.85 -9.19
C VAL A 8 -10.51 11.14 -9.97
N GLN A 9 -9.64 11.90 -10.64
CA GLN A 9 -8.48 11.31 -11.32
C GLN A 9 -7.54 10.61 -10.34
N LEU A 10 -7.27 11.25 -9.20
CA LEU A 10 -6.42 10.71 -8.15
C LEU A 10 -7.02 9.44 -7.51
N ASP A 11 -8.32 9.44 -7.23
CA ASP A 11 -9.01 8.27 -6.68
C ASP A 11 -8.94 7.06 -7.61
N ILE A 12 -9.09 7.26 -8.92
CA ILE A 12 -8.91 6.18 -9.91
C ILE A 12 -7.47 5.66 -9.88
N LEU A 13 -6.48 6.55 -9.81
CA LEU A 13 -5.06 6.16 -9.77
C LEU A 13 -4.70 5.38 -8.51
N LYS A 14 -5.31 5.68 -7.35
CA LYS A 14 -5.14 4.92 -6.09
C LYS A 14 -5.63 3.47 -6.19
N CYS A 15 -6.51 3.15 -7.14
CA CYS A 15 -6.97 1.79 -7.38
C CYS A 15 -6.02 0.95 -8.26
N LEU A 16 -4.98 1.56 -8.84
CA LEU A 16 -4.05 0.88 -9.74
C LEU A 16 -2.88 0.25 -8.96
N ASN A 17 -2.42 -0.90 -9.42
CA ASN A 17 -1.17 -1.46 -8.90
C ASN A 17 0.05 -0.71 -9.45
N PHE A 18 1.21 -0.91 -8.81
CA PHE A 18 2.45 -0.20 -9.16
C PHE A 18 2.83 -0.33 -10.65
N LYS A 19 2.71 -1.53 -11.23
CA LYS A 19 3.03 -1.77 -12.65
C LYS A 19 2.12 -0.98 -13.58
N GLN A 20 0.82 -0.92 -13.28
CA GLN A 20 -0.14 -0.14 -14.05
C GLN A 20 0.12 1.36 -13.93
N LEU A 21 0.41 1.83 -12.72
CA LEU A 21 0.74 3.23 -12.45
C LEU A 21 2.01 3.66 -13.21
N LEU A 22 3.07 2.84 -13.15
CA LEU A 22 4.34 3.08 -13.84
C LEU A 22 4.16 3.14 -15.36
N ASN A 23 3.39 2.21 -15.93
CA ASN A 23 3.08 2.22 -17.36
C ASN A 23 2.37 3.51 -17.78
N ILE A 24 1.41 3.99 -16.99
CA ILE A 24 0.69 5.24 -17.28
C ILE A 24 1.63 6.45 -17.19
N GLN A 25 2.49 6.48 -16.18
CA GLN A 25 3.48 7.53 -15.98
C GLN A 25 4.46 7.63 -17.17
N GLN A 26 4.95 6.50 -17.67
CA GLN A 26 5.93 6.47 -18.77
C GLN A 26 5.33 6.74 -20.17
N THR A 27 4.05 6.43 -20.37
CA THR A 27 3.41 6.53 -21.68
C THR A 27 2.80 7.90 -21.96
N ASN A 28 2.60 8.72 -20.92
CA ASN A 28 1.84 9.95 -21.06
C ASN A 28 2.34 11.07 -20.16
N ARG A 29 2.92 12.11 -20.77
CA ARG A 29 3.50 13.26 -20.05
C ARG A 29 2.52 14.01 -19.15
N PHE A 30 1.22 14.03 -19.49
CA PHE A 30 0.23 14.63 -18.60
C PHE A 30 0.12 13.81 -17.31
N TYR A 31 -0.02 12.49 -17.44
CA TYR A 31 -0.11 11.62 -16.28
C TYR A 31 1.21 11.50 -15.54
N GLU A 32 2.36 11.60 -16.22
CA GLU A 32 3.66 11.74 -15.59
C GLU A 32 3.69 12.91 -14.59
N ASN A 33 3.37 14.12 -15.08
CA ASN A 33 3.34 15.32 -14.26
C ASN A 33 2.27 15.22 -13.16
N PHE A 34 1.11 14.65 -13.47
CA PHE A 34 0.02 14.47 -12.51
C PHE A 34 0.41 13.52 -11.38
N ILE A 35 0.95 12.35 -11.72
CA ILE A 35 1.40 11.33 -10.77
C ILE A 35 2.53 11.88 -9.90
N ASN A 36 3.50 12.60 -10.49
CA ASN A 36 4.60 13.25 -9.76
C ASN A 36 4.08 14.31 -8.78
N LYS A 37 3.09 15.11 -9.18
CA LYS A 37 2.48 16.13 -8.30
C LYS A 37 1.83 15.53 -7.05
N TYR A 38 1.21 14.36 -7.18
CA TYR A 38 0.47 13.67 -6.11
C TYR A 38 1.22 12.44 -5.57
N GLU A 39 2.55 12.42 -5.66
CA GLU A 39 3.36 11.25 -5.29
C GLU A 39 3.17 10.81 -3.84
N GLU A 40 3.13 11.77 -2.91
CA GLU A 40 2.94 11.53 -1.49
C GLU A 40 1.54 10.95 -1.18
N GLU A 41 0.53 11.26 -2.01
CA GLU A 41 -0.85 10.79 -1.84
C GLU A 41 -1.12 9.44 -2.50
N LEU A 42 -0.34 9.06 -3.52
CA LEU A 42 -0.48 7.80 -4.24
C LEU A 42 0.09 6.58 -3.47
N ALA A 43 0.49 6.78 -2.21
CA ALA A 43 0.97 5.75 -1.28
C ALA A 43 1.89 4.71 -1.96
N ARG A 44 2.87 5.19 -2.71
CA ARG A 44 3.85 4.35 -3.41
C ARG A 44 4.93 3.88 -2.43
N LYS A 45 4.56 3.05 -1.46
CA LYS A 45 5.58 2.29 -0.74
C LYS A 45 5.85 1.04 -1.56
N GLU A 46 7.00 1.01 -2.22
CA GLU A 46 7.53 -0.24 -2.77
C GLU A 46 7.78 -1.16 -1.58
N PHE A 47 6.97 -2.22 -1.47
CA PHE A 47 7.16 -3.23 -0.44
C PHE A 47 8.00 -4.34 -1.05
N ASP A 48 9.30 -4.34 -0.74
CA ASP A 48 10.20 -5.44 -1.10
C ASP A 48 9.72 -6.77 -0.50
N LYS A 49 9.11 -6.68 0.70
CA LYS A 49 8.54 -7.81 1.42
C LYS A 49 7.50 -7.33 2.43
N LEU A 50 6.32 -7.95 2.42
CA LEU A 50 5.35 -7.86 3.51
C LEU A 50 5.30 -9.22 4.19
N GLU A 51 5.85 -9.32 5.40
CA GLU A 51 5.95 -10.58 6.15
C GLU A 51 5.21 -10.47 7.47
N VAL A 52 4.24 -11.35 7.69
CA VAL A 52 3.55 -11.52 8.96
C VAL A 52 4.28 -12.62 9.74
N ILE A 53 5.18 -12.22 10.64
CA ILE A 53 5.93 -13.15 11.50
C ILE A 53 5.12 -13.36 12.79
N SER A 54 4.53 -14.54 12.97
CA SER A 54 4.04 -14.95 14.28
C SER A 54 5.25 -15.21 15.18
N SER A 55 5.43 -14.44 16.26
CA SER A 55 6.54 -14.57 17.20
C SER A 55 6.41 -15.78 18.13
N PHE A 56 6.18 -16.96 17.56
CA PHE A 56 6.19 -18.22 18.28
C PHE A 56 7.22 -19.15 17.65
N ASN A 57 8.32 -19.31 18.40
CA ASN A 57 9.37 -20.31 18.28
C ASN A 57 10.47 -20.07 17.23
N TYR A 58 11.57 -19.54 17.76
CA TYR A 58 12.92 -19.94 17.36
C TYR A 58 12.98 -21.47 17.24
N ASN A 59 12.89 -21.99 16.03
CA ASN A 59 13.57 -23.18 15.52
C ASN A 59 13.03 -23.51 14.12
N ILE A 60 13.75 -23.04 13.11
CA ILE A 60 13.93 -23.66 11.79
C ILE A 60 12.74 -24.50 11.29
N ILE A 61 11.76 -23.87 10.64
CA ILE A 61 10.83 -24.59 9.78
C ILE A 61 10.79 -23.91 8.42
N LYS A 62 11.16 -24.68 7.39
CA LYS A 62 11.12 -24.31 5.97
C LYS A 62 9.84 -23.54 5.67
N TYR A 63 9.97 -22.28 5.28
CA TYR A 63 8.84 -21.46 4.85
C TYR A 63 8.18 -22.13 3.63
N LYS A 64 6.92 -22.52 3.79
CA LYS A 64 6.02 -22.81 2.66
C LYS A 64 5.24 -21.53 2.39
N PHE A 65 5.54 -20.89 1.27
CA PHE A 65 4.83 -19.70 0.84
C PHE A 65 3.35 -20.03 0.62
N LEU A 66 2.47 -19.26 1.27
CA LEU A 66 1.03 -19.28 1.04
C LEU A 66 0.62 -17.89 0.57
N THR A 67 0.02 -17.82 -0.62
CA THR A 67 -0.60 -16.58 -1.14
C THR A 67 -1.83 -16.25 -0.29
N PRO A 68 -1.90 -15.06 0.34
CA PRO A 68 -3.03 -14.71 1.18
C PRO A 68 -4.27 -14.47 0.32
N THR A 69 -5.35 -15.20 0.60
CA THR A 69 -6.70 -14.88 0.10
C THR A 69 -7.36 -13.91 1.09
N PRO A 70 -7.88 -12.76 0.61
CA PRO A 70 -8.34 -11.65 1.46
C PRO A 70 -9.54 -11.95 2.36
N GLU A 71 -10.19 -13.11 2.20
CA GLU A 71 -11.43 -13.47 2.90
C GLU A 71 -11.23 -14.00 4.34
N LEU A 72 -9.99 -14.14 4.81
CA LEU A 72 -9.66 -14.90 6.02
C LEU A 72 -9.27 -14.09 7.27
N TYR A 73 -9.24 -12.75 7.21
CA TYR A 73 -8.80 -11.97 8.35
C TYR A 73 -9.67 -10.74 8.65
N ASP A 74 -10.49 -10.85 9.69
CA ASP A 74 -11.14 -9.72 10.34
C ASP A 74 -10.30 -9.31 11.56
N PHE A 75 -9.36 -8.37 11.35
CA PHE A 75 -8.49 -7.88 12.42
C PHE A 75 -9.19 -6.75 13.18
N GLN A 76 -9.89 -7.08 14.27
CA GLN A 76 -10.28 -6.05 15.25
C GLN A 76 -9.01 -5.59 16.01
N LEU A 77 -8.61 -4.34 15.79
CA LEU A 77 -7.51 -3.73 16.53
C LEU A 77 -7.86 -3.66 18.02
N SER A 78 -7.02 -4.24 18.88
CA SER A 78 -7.15 -4.08 20.33
C SER A 78 -6.61 -2.72 20.79
N GLU A 79 -7.08 -2.23 21.94
CA GLU A 79 -6.68 -0.94 22.53
C GLU A 79 -5.15 -0.80 22.69
N GLN A 80 -4.44 -1.92 22.91
CA GLN A 80 -2.97 -1.94 22.99
C GLN A 80 -2.28 -1.61 21.67
N LEU A 81 -2.88 -1.97 20.52
CA LEU A 81 -2.38 -1.59 19.20
C LEU A 81 -2.61 -0.10 18.93
N GLU A 82 -3.73 0.47 19.38
CA GLU A 82 -3.99 1.91 19.28
C GLU A 82 -2.97 2.74 20.07
N GLU A 83 -2.64 2.36 21.30
CA GLU A 83 -1.63 3.09 22.10
C GLU A 83 -0.24 3.07 21.46
N LYS A 84 0.14 1.94 20.85
CA LYS A 84 1.42 1.82 20.14
C LYS A 84 1.48 2.73 18.92
N VAL A 85 0.36 2.85 18.19
CA VAL A 85 0.26 3.76 17.04
C VAL A 85 0.32 5.21 17.50
N LYS A 86 -0.40 5.59 18.58
CA LYS A 86 -0.37 6.95 19.13
C LYS A 86 1.03 7.41 19.54
N LYS A 87 1.86 6.53 20.12
CA LYS A 87 3.26 6.87 20.49
C LYS A 87 4.17 7.14 19.29
N ILE A 88 3.86 6.63 18.10
CA ILE A 88 4.65 6.85 16.88
C ILE A 88 4.37 8.22 16.27
N TYR A 89 3.17 8.79 16.47
CA TYR A 89 2.73 10.03 15.81
C TYR A 89 2.90 11.32 16.65
N TYR A 90 3.39 11.24 17.88
CA TYR A 90 3.61 12.41 18.75
C TYR A 90 5.10 12.63 19.11
N LEU A 91 6.01 12.30 18.19
CA LEU A 91 7.39 12.82 18.16
C LEU A 91 7.52 13.85 17.05
#